data_AF-A0A9R1FEK7-F1
#
_entry.id   AF-A0A9R1FEK7-F1
#
_cell.length_a   1.000
_cell.length_b   1.000
_cell.length_c   1.000
_cell.angle_alpha   90.00
_cell.angle_beta   90.00
_cell.angle_gamma   90.00
#
_symmetry.space_group_name_H-M   'P 1'
#
loop_
_entity.id
_entity.type
_entity.pdbx_description
1 polymer ?
#
loop_
_entity_poly.entity_id
_entity_poly.type
_entity_poly.pdbx_seq_one_letter_code
_entity_poly.pdbx_strand_id
1 'polypeptide(L)'
;MALNESLARFQLLQERNQAALSAMAATRTSSSSSSTKPSQRQPAPTPRPAAKPSPSPSAPAVVVRFSDDTARLRKINEVRTSTVGHQMKTVIDLLDKTREALTSHQINQRTYVDIDGNRTLAESLRNNVKVRFDGRRYSYKPTHDVKGKGELLTLIKSFPDGLPASEVDDAYPAVLEDLQVLKTSGDVYLLRGEGGIITYPNDDPRARMEVDAELKKLFHDIKLPREMIDIEKELRKNGERSATDTVKRRAAEQLHGRHPKPKKAKKKSRGITSRTKLTNVHLPWLLDLPVDSKDII
;
A
#
# COMPACT_ATOMS: atom_id res chain seq x y z
N MET A 1 -44.98 -38.89 -23.16
CA MET A 1 -46.18 -38.44 -22.40
C MET A 1 -45.83 -37.61 -21.16
N ALA A 2 -44.84 -37.99 -20.32
CA ALA A 2 -44.55 -37.30 -19.04
C ALA A 2 -44.08 -35.83 -19.14
N LEU A 3 -43.36 -35.44 -20.21
CA LEU A 3 -42.87 -34.06 -20.38
C LEU A 3 -44.00 -33.06 -20.70
N ASN A 4 -45.01 -33.50 -21.44
CA ASN A 4 -46.13 -32.64 -21.81
C ASN A 4 -47.04 -32.37 -20.61
N GLU A 5 -47.16 -33.37 -19.71
CA GLU A 5 -47.91 -33.24 -18.47
C GLU A 5 -47.21 -32.33 -17.46
N SER A 6 -45.87 -32.36 -17.38
CA SER A 6 -45.12 -31.43 -16.50
C SER A 6 -45.23 -29.98 -16.99
N LEU A 7 -45.20 -29.76 -18.31
CA LEU A 7 -45.39 -28.44 -18.92
C LEU A 7 -46.80 -27.89 -18.65
N ALA A 8 -47.83 -28.72 -18.81
CA ALA A 8 -49.21 -28.34 -18.52
C ALA A 8 -49.40 -27.97 -17.04
N ARG A 9 -48.82 -28.75 -16.12
CA ARG A 9 -48.86 -28.44 -14.67
C ARG A 9 -48.12 -27.14 -14.34
N PHE A 10 -47.01 -26.86 -15.01
CA PHE A 10 -46.27 -25.62 -14.82
C PHE A 10 -47.06 -24.39 -15.31
N GLN A 11 -47.70 -24.50 -16.48
CA GLN A 11 -48.56 -23.42 -17.01
C GLN A 11 -49.77 -23.17 -16.10
N LEU A 12 -50.44 -24.23 -15.65
CA LEU A 12 -51.54 -24.14 -14.70
C LEU A 12 -51.11 -23.44 -13.39
N LEU A 13 -49.90 -23.73 -12.92
CA LEU A 13 -49.34 -23.11 -11.73
C LEU A 13 -49.05 -21.62 -11.97
N GLN A 14 -48.55 -21.24 -13.15
CA GLN A 14 -48.35 -19.84 -13.50
C GLN A 14 -49.67 -19.07 -13.53
N GLU A 15 -50.68 -19.60 -14.21
CA GLU A 15 -52.00 -18.96 -14.32
C GLU A 15 -52.64 -18.76 -12.93
N ARG A 16 -52.57 -19.77 -12.07
CA ARG A 16 -53.09 -19.69 -10.69
C ARG A 16 -52.38 -18.61 -9.87
N ASN A 17 -51.06 -18.48 -10.00
CA ASN A 17 -50.31 -17.43 -9.32
C ASN A 17 -50.67 -16.04 -9.86
N GLN A 18 -50.86 -15.91 -11.17
CA GLN A 18 -51.25 -14.64 -11.79
C GLN A 18 -52.67 -14.21 -11.42
N ALA A 19 -53.61 -15.15 -11.33
CA ALA A 19 -54.96 -14.93 -10.84
C ALA A 19 -54.98 -14.47 -9.37
N ALA A 20 -54.18 -15.10 -8.51
CA ALA A 20 -54.07 -14.72 -7.09
C ALA A 20 -53.54 -13.29 -6.91
N LEU A 21 -52.50 -12.91 -7.67
CA LEU A 21 -51.96 -11.55 -7.66
C LEU A 21 -52.97 -10.52 -8.15
N SER A 22 -53.77 -10.87 -9.16
CA SER A 22 -54.81 -9.98 -9.70
C SER A 22 -55.97 -9.77 -8.72
N ALA A 23 -56.38 -10.83 -8.01
CA ALA A 23 -57.39 -10.73 -6.96
C ALA A 23 -56.92 -9.88 -5.77
N MET A 24 -55.64 -9.99 -5.40
CA MET A 24 -55.01 -9.14 -4.38
C MET A 24 -54.91 -7.67 -4.82
N ALA A 25 -54.66 -7.41 -6.11
CA ALA A 25 -54.67 -6.04 -6.63
C ALA A 25 -56.09 -5.44 -6.61
N ALA A 26 -57.11 -6.21 -6.99
CA ALA A 26 -58.51 -5.76 -6.99
C ALA A 26 -59.08 -5.48 -5.59
N THR A 27 -58.63 -6.22 -4.57
CA THR A 27 -59.02 -5.95 -3.16
C THR A 27 -58.31 -4.72 -2.57
N ARG A 28 -57.16 -4.33 -3.13
CA ARG A 28 -56.45 -3.09 -2.74
C ARG A 28 -57.03 -1.85 -3.41
N THR A 29 -57.72 -1.99 -4.55
CA THR A 29 -58.41 -0.87 -5.22
C THR A 29 -59.84 -0.66 -4.74
N SER A 30 -60.48 -1.65 -4.10
CA SER A 30 -61.83 -1.51 -3.54
C SER A 30 -61.89 -1.00 -2.10
N SER A 31 -60.74 -0.87 -1.42
CA SER A 31 -60.64 -0.35 -0.04
C SER A 31 -60.34 1.16 0.06
N SER A 32 -60.36 1.89 -1.05
CA SER A 32 -60.07 3.34 -1.08
C SER A 32 -61.23 4.22 -1.54
N SER A 33 -62.49 3.79 -1.40
CA SER A 33 -63.63 4.68 -1.62
C SER A 33 -64.75 4.57 -0.58
N SER A 34 -65.10 5.74 -0.03
CA SER A 34 -66.35 6.12 0.63
C SER A 34 -66.70 5.51 1.99
N SER A 35 -66.57 6.38 2.99
CA SER A 35 -67.55 6.59 4.06
C SER A 35 -69.00 6.36 3.63
N THR A 36 -69.75 5.54 4.37
CA THR A 36 -71.12 5.82 4.86
C THR A 36 -71.60 4.68 5.76
N LYS A 37 -72.25 5.04 6.88
CA LYS A 37 -72.93 4.16 7.84
C LYS A 37 -74.02 3.30 7.16
N PRO A 38 -74.52 2.24 7.82
CA PRO A 38 -75.82 2.44 8.47
C PRO A 38 -75.95 1.85 9.88
N SER A 39 -76.92 2.42 10.56
CA SER A 39 -77.42 2.17 11.91
C SER A 39 -78.42 1.00 11.91
N GLN A 40 -78.30 0.06 12.85
CA GLN A 40 -79.43 -0.71 13.38
C GLN A 40 -79.33 -0.87 14.91
N ARG A 41 -80.47 -0.68 15.56
CA ARG A 41 -80.70 -0.53 17.00
C ARG A 41 -80.81 -1.90 17.72
N GLN A 42 -80.06 -2.04 18.83
CA GLN A 42 -80.41 -2.45 20.22
C GLN A 42 -81.50 -3.53 20.51
N PRO A 43 -81.49 -4.24 21.69
CA PRO A 43 -81.06 -3.75 23.03
C PRO A 43 -80.26 -4.73 23.96
N ALA A 44 -79.68 -4.15 25.03
CA ALA A 44 -79.04 -4.80 26.19
C ALA A 44 -80.07 -4.97 27.35
N PRO A 45 -79.79 -5.49 28.61
CA PRO A 45 -78.61 -5.22 29.48
C PRO A 45 -78.12 -6.42 30.36
N THR A 46 -76.89 -6.46 30.91
CA THR A 46 -76.47 -6.05 32.29
C THR A 46 -75.03 -6.54 32.61
N PRO A 47 -74.34 -6.06 33.68
CA PRO A 47 -72.89 -5.76 33.67
C PRO A 47 -72.01 -6.59 34.65
N ARG A 48 -70.68 -6.63 34.41
CA ARG A 48 -69.62 -6.58 35.46
C ARG A 48 -68.22 -6.28 34.89
N PRO A 49 -67.36 -5.47 35.57
CA PRO A 49 -66.10 -4.99 35.00
C PRO A 49 -64.90 -5.85 35.42
N ALA A 50 -63.90 -5.99 34.55
CA ALA A 50 -62.56 -6.41 34.91
C ALA A 50 -61.52 -5.55 34.17
N ALA A 51 -60.73 -4.84 34.95
CA ALA A 51 -59.72 -3.88 34.54
C ALA A 51 -58.50 -4.53 33.84
N LYS A 52 -57.99 -3.89 32.78
CA LYS A 52 -56.58 -3.96 32.34
C LYS A 52 -56.13 -2.62 31.73
N PRO A 53 -54.84 -2.27 31.81
CA PRO A 53 -54.34 -0.90 31.85
C PRO A 53 -54.01 -0.28 30.48
N SER A 54 -53.89 1.05 30.51
CA SER A 54 -53.53 2.02 29.46
C SER A 54 -52.06 1.90 28.95
N PRO A 55 -51.71 2.58 27.82
CA PRO A 55 -50.70 2.14 26.86
C PRO A 55 -49.32 2.82 27.04
N SER A 56 -48.26 2.12 26.64
CA SER A 56 -46.91 2.69 26.44
C SER A 56 -46.61 2.89 24.94
N PRO A 57 -45.82 3.92 24.55
CA PRO A 57 -45.74 4.42 23.19
C PRO A 57 -44.81 3.56 22.31
N SER A 58 -45.31 3.11 21.16
CA SER A 58 -44.50 2.42 20.16
C SER A 58 -43.56 3.39 19.47
N ALA A 59 -42.27 3.05 19.45
CA ALA A 59 -41.25 3.66 18.59
C ALA A 59 -41.69 3.68 17.11
N PRO A 60 -41.26 4.67 16.31
CA PRO A 60 -41.71 4.83 14.93
C PRO A 60 -41.21 3.65 14.08
N ALA A 61 -42.15 2.89 13.53
CA ALA A 61 -41.87 1.88 12.54
C ALA A 61 -41.25 2.55 11.30
N VAL A 62 -40.01 2.18 10.99
CA VAL A 62 -39.33 2.57 9.76
C VAL A 62 -40.17 2.05 8.59
N VAL A 63 -40.72 2.96 7.80
CA VAL A 63 -41.41 2.65 6.55
C VAL A 63 -40.34 2.19 5.55
N VAL A 64 -40.03 0.91 5.57
CA VAL A 64 -39.09 0.28 4.64
C VAL A 64 -39.77 0.18 3.27
N ARG A 65 -39.29 0.99 2.32
CA ARG A 65 -39.73 0.92 0.93
C ARG A 65 -39.17 -0.36 0.30
N PHE A 66 -40.05 -1.29 -0.03
CA PHE A 66 -39.74 -2.65 -0.51
C PHE A 66 -38.74 -2.71 -1.69
N SER A 67 -38.69 -1.67 -2.53
CA SER A 67 -37.75 -1.59 -3.65
C SER A 67 -36.30 -1.39 -3.22
N ASP A 68 -36.04 -0.53 -2.25
CA ASP A 68 -34.67 -0.19 -1.81
C ASP A 68 -34.03 -1.38 -1.07
N ASP A 69 -34.84 -2.16 -0.38
CA ASP A 69 -34.43 -3.39 0.29
C ASP A 69 -33.97 -4.47 -0.69
N THR A 70 -34.67 -4.65 -1.82
CA THR A 70 -34.26 -5.64 -2.82
C THR A 70 -32.92 -5.29 -3.48
N ALA A 71 -32.66 -4.02 -3.74
CA ALA A 71 -31.39 -3.56 -4.29
C ALA A 71 -30.23 -3.75 -3.30
N ARG A 72 -30.45 -3.37 -2.03
CA ARG A 72 -29.48 -3.57 -0.95
C ARG A 72 -29.15 -5.04 -0.73
N LEU A 73 -30.16 -5.92 -0.69
CA LEU A 73 -29.97 -7.36 -0.52
C LEU A 73 -29.21 -7.99 -1.69
N ARG A 74 -29.45 -7.55 -2.92
CA ARG A 74 -28.66 -7.98 -4.08
C ARG A 74 -27.20 -7.59 -3.94
N LYS A 75 -26.90 -6.35 -3.49
CA LYS A 75 -25.53 -5.89 -3.26
C LYS A 75 -24.83 -6.68 -2.15
N ILE A 76 -25.55 -6.96 -1.05
CA ILE A 76 -25.04 -7.81 0.04
C ILE A 76 -24.69 -9.20 -0.50
N ASN A 77 -25.60 -9.80 -1.27
CA ASN A 77 -25.36 -11.12 -1.83
C ASN A 77 -24.17 -11.12 -2.78
N GLU A 78 -24.11 -10.17 -3.71
CA GLU A 78 -22.98 -10.01 -4.65
C GLU A 78 -21.63 -9.97 -3.91
N VAL A 79 -21.52 -9.15 -2.87
CA VAL A 79 -20.29 -9.03 -2.08
C VAL A 79 -19.99 -10.33 -1.31
N ARG A 80 -21.00 -10.98 -0.74
CA ARG A 80 -20.82 -12.22 0.03
C ARG A 80 -20.51 -13.45 -0.83
N THR A 81 -21.02 -13.49 -2.06
CA THR A 81 -20.70 -14.53 -3.05
C THR A 81 -19.41 -14.26 -3.80
N SER A 82 -18.84 -13.06 -3.66
CA SER A 82 -17.55 -12.71 -4.27
C SER A 82 -16.41 -13.57 -3.71
N THR A 83 -15.34 -13.69 -4.49
CA THR A 83 -14.14 -14.42 -4.05
C THR A 83 -13.55 -13.79 -2.78
N VAL A 84 -12.87 -14.60 -1.96
CA VAL A 84 -12.22 -14.15 -0.72
C VAL A 84 -11.26 -12.99 -0.97
N GLY A 85 -10.52 -13.02 -2.10
CA GLY A 85 -9.62 -11.93 -2.49
C GLY A 85 -10.34 -10.60 -2.75
N HIS A 86 -11.53 -10.63 -3.37
CA HIS A 86 -12.31 -9.42 -3.62
C HIS A 86 -12.89 -8.84 -2.33
N GLN A 87 -13.40 -9.70 -1.45
CA GLN A 87 -13.87 -9.32 -0.11
C GLN A 87 -12.74 -8.68 0.70
N MET A 88 -11.56 -9.31 0.69
CA MET A 88 -10.37 -8.79 1.36
C MET A 88 -9.96 -7.42 0.83
N LYS A 89 -9.90 -7.24 -0.49
CA LYS A 89 -9.60 -5.94 -1.10
C LYS A 89 -10.60 -4.87 -0.68
N THR A 90 -11.90 -5.18 -0.69
CA THR A 90 -12.95 -4.24 -0.28
C THR A 90 -12.79 -3.78 1.17
N VAL A 91 -12.39 -4.69 2.07
CA VAL A 91 -12.07 -4.35 3.46
C VAL A 91 -10.83 -3.48 3.57
N ILE A 92 -9.77 -3.80 2.83
CA ILE A 92 -8.52 -3.01 2.82
C ILE A 92 -8.78 -1.60 2.30
N ASP A 93 -9.51 -1.46 1.18
CA ASP A 93 -9.87 -0.15 0.60
C ASP A 93 -10.71 0.69 1.58
N LEU A 94 -11.54 0.05 2.43
CA LEU A 94 -12.28 0.74 3.49
C LEU A 94 -11.34 1.22 4.61
N LEU A 95 -10.43 0.36 5.07
CA LEU A 95 -9.47 0.69 6.13
C LEU A 95 -8.49 1.78 5.68
N ASP A 96 -8.06 1.76 4.42
CA ASP A 96 -7.22 2.77 3.81
C ASP A 96 -7.91 4.15 3.76
N LYS A 97 -9.19 4.19 3.36
CA LYS A 97 -9.96 5.45 3.34
C LYS A 97 -10.28 6.01 4.71
N THR A 98 -10.56 5.14 5.67
CA THR A 98 -10.99 5.56 7.02
C THR A 98 -9.82 5.83 7.95
N ARG A 99 -8.67 5.18 7.73
CA ARG A 99 -7.47 5.23 8.59
C ARG A 99 -7.77 4.97 10.08
N GLU A 100 -8.88 4.30 10.37
CA GLU A 100 -9.37 4.01 11.71
C GLU A 100 -9.35 2.50 12.00
N ALA A 101 -9.22 2.14 13.28
CA ALA A 101 -9.34 0.76 13.72
C ALA A 101 -10.82 0.35 13.82
N LEU A 102 -11.29 -0.46 12.87
CA LEU A 102 -12.68 -0.90 12.77
C LEU A 102 -12.88 -2.32 13.31
N THR A 103 -14.05 -2.55 13.89
CA THR A 103 -14.47 -3.88 14.37
C THR A 103 -15.06 -4.70 13.22
N SER A 104 -15.02 -6.05 13.27
CA SER A 104 -15.65 -6.93 12.26
C SER A 104 -17.08 -6.50 11.92
N HIS A 105 -17.86 -6.17 12.95
CA HIS A 105 -19.25 -5.71 12.79
C HIS A 105 -19.37 -4.37 12.05
N GLN A 106 -18.50 -3.40 12.36
CA GLN A 106 -18.50 -2.09 11.69
C GLN A 106 -18.10 -2.21 10.22
N ILE A 107 -17.18 -3.12 9.92
CA ILE A 107 -16.78 -3.44 8.54
C ILE A 107 -17.98 -4.06 7.81
N ASN A 108 -18.63 -5.07 8.38
CA ASN A 108 -19.82 -5.70 7.79
C ASN A 108 -20.96 -4.69 7.54
N GLN A 109 -21.15 -3.71 8.42
CA GLN A 109 -22.15 -2.66 8.18
C GLN A 109 -21.85 -1.77 6.97
N ARG A 110 -20.56 -1.45 6.73
CA ARG A 110 -20.13 -0.54 5.67
C ARG A 110 -19.92 -1.24 4.33
N THR A 111 -19.40 -2.46 4.33
CA THR A 111 -19.02 -3.20 3.11
C THR A 111 -19.84 -4.47 2.88
N TYR A 112 -20.66 -4.90 3.84
CA TYR A 112 -21.46 -6.13 3.80
C TYR A 112 -20.64 -7.43 3.78
N VAL A 113 -19.33 -7.33 3.99
CA VAL A 113 -18.40 -8.45 4.13
C VAL A 113 -18.52 -9.04 5.53
N ASP A 114 -18.87 -10.32 5.62
CA ASP A 114 -18.93 -11.05 6.88
C ASP A 114 -17.58 -11.72 7.19
N ILE A 115 -16.81 -11.08 8.08
CA ILE A 115 -15.49 -11.56 8.49
C ILE A 115 -15.61 -12.69 9.52
N ASP A 116 -16.61 -12.63 10.41
CA ASP A 116 -16.77 -13.59 11.50
C ASP A 116 -17.35 -14.92 10.98
N GLY A 117 -18.24 -14.86 9.98
CA GLY A 117 -18.77 -16.04 9.30
C GLY A 117 -17.78 -16.75 8.37
N ASN A 118 -16.75 -16.05 7.87
CA ASN A 118 -15.77 -16.61 6.94
C ASN A 118 -14.37 -16.69 7.56
N ARG A 119 -14.06 -17.83 8.18
CA ARG A 119 -12.76 -18.10 8.82
C ARG A 119 -11.57 -17.91 7.88
N THR A 120 -11.71 -18.30 6.61
CA THR A 120 -10.62 -18.18 5.61
C THR A 120 -10.28 -16.72 5.32
N LEU A 121 -11.29 -15.85 5.29
CA LEU A 121 -11.10 -14.41 5.12
C LEU A 121 -10.43 -13.80 6.35
N ALA A 122 -10.87 -14.18 7.55
CA ALA A 122 -10.28 -13.70 8.80
C ALA A 122 -8.81 -14.10 8.93
N GLU A 123 -8.44 -15.33 8.58
CA GLU A 123 -7.05 -15.80 8.55
C GLU A 123 -6.23 -15.08 7.47
N SER A 124 -6.80 -14.88 6.27
CA SER A 124 -6.15 -14.14 5.18
C SER A 124 -5.89 -12.68 5.53
N LEU A 125 -6.84 -12.01 6.20
CA LEU A 125 -6.69 -10.64 6.69
C LEU A 125 -5.62 -10.54 7.77
N ARG A 126 -5.50 -11.53 8.66
CA ARG A 126 -4.47 -11.57 9.71
C ARG A 126 -3.07 -11.80 9.14
N ASN A 127 -2.96 -12.56 8.05
CA ASN A 127 -1.69 -12.81 7.37
C ASN A 127 -1.28 -11.68 6.42
N ASN A 128 -2.14 -10.68 6.20
CA ASN A 128 -1.87 -9.61 5.24
C ASN A 128 -0.91 -8.55 5.79
N VAL A 129 0.07 -8.14 4.98
CA VAL A 129 1.08 -7.14 5.36
C VAL A 129 0.47 -5.74 5.60
N LYS A 130 -0.63 -5.41 4.93
CA LYS A 130 -1.32 -4.10 5.01
C LYS A 130 -2.40 -4.02 6.10
N VAL A 131 -2.64 -5.10 6.85
CA VAL A 131 -3.68 -5.12 7.89
C VAL A 131 -3.05 -5.51 9.22
N ARG A 132 -3.30 -4.70 10.24
CA ARG A 132 -2.96 -5.01 11.63
C ARG A 132 -4.20 -5.43 12.38
N PHE A 133 -4.12 -6.55 13.08
CA PHE A 133 -5.20 -7.08 13.90
C PHE A 133 -4.82 -7.07 15.39
N ASP A 134 -5.53 -6.26 16.17
CA ASP A 134 -5.28 -6.12 17.62
C ASP A 134 -6.12 -7.09 18.47
N GLY A 135 -6.56 -8.21 17.90
CA GLY A 135 -7.42 -9.20 18.58
C GLY A 135 -8.92 -8.88 18.55
N ARG A 136 -9.30 -7.59 18.42
CA ARG A 136 -10.70 -7.14 18.31
C ARG A 136 -10.98 -6.21 17.13
N ARG A 137 -9.97 -5.45 16.70
CA ARG A 137 -10.11 -4.44 15.64
C ARG A 137 -9.08 -4.68 14.55
N TYR A 138 -9.46 -4.31 13.34
CA TYR A 138 -8.63 -4.28 12.15
C TYR A 138 -8.25 -2.83 11.87
N SER A 139 -6.96 -2.56 11.77
CA SER A 139 -6.42 -1.25 11.37
C SER A 139 -5.58 -1.41 10.11
N TYR A 140 -5.50 -0.33 9.34
CA TYR A 140 -4.61 -0.28 8.18
C TYR A 140 -3.16 -0.15 8.65
N LYS A 141 -2.27 -0.97 8.08
CA LYS A 141 -0.83 -0.89 8.33
C LYS A 141 -0.16 -0.27 7.10
N PRO A 142 0.20 1.02 7.13
CA PRO A 142 0.96 1.62 6.04
C PRO A 142 2.36 1.00 5.97
N THR A 143 3.00 1.08 4.81
CA THR A 143 4.39 0.64 4.61
C THR A 143 5.33 1.35 5.57
N HIS A 144 5.12 2.66 5.75
CA HIS A 144 5.85 3.50 6.69
C HIS A 144 4.86 4.17 7.65
N ASP A 145 5.04 4.01 8.97
CA ASP A 145 4.18 4.62 10.01
C ASP A 145 4.59 6.08 10.23
N VAL A 146 4.32 6.91 9.22
CA VAL A 146 4.61 8.35 9.21
C VAL A 146 3.29 9.10 9.29
N LYS A 147 3.18 10.03 10.23
CA LYS A 147 1.92 10.77 10.48
C LYS A 147 1.98 12.23 10.09
N GLY A 148 3.17 12.74 9.76
CA GLY A 148 3.31 14.12 9.31
C GLY A 148 4.67 14.45 8.67
N LYS A 149 4.76 15.68 8.20
CA LYS A 149 5.90 16.24 7.46
C LYS A 149 7.26 16.09 8.17
N GLY A 150 7.30 16.28 9.49
CA GLY A 150 8.56 16.20 10.25
C GLY A 150 9.14 14.77 10.29
N GLU A 151 8.28 13.79 10.60
CA GLU A 151 8.64 12.38 10.56
C GLU A 151 9.00 11.91 9.15
N LEU A 152 8.32 12.45 8.13
CA LEU A 152 8.62 12.19 6.72
C LEU A 152 10.03 12.66 6.35
N LEU A 153 10.44 13.85 6.80
CA LEU A 153 11.79 14.33 6.56
C LEU A 153 12.84 13.46 7.26
N THR A 154 12.58 13.04 8.50
CA THR A 154 13.47 12.11 9.22
C THR A 154 13.58 10.77 8.50
N LEU A 155 12.47 10.26 7.97
CA LEU A 155 12.46 9.02 7.19
C LEU A 155 13.30 9.18 5.91
N ILE A 156 13.09 10.24 5.13
CA ILE A 156 13.83 10.49 3.89
C ILE A 156 15.34 10.61 4.17
N LYS A 157 15.73 11.25 5.28
CA LYS A 157 17.14 11.34 5.70
C LYS A 157 17.76 10.00 6.09
N SER A 158 16.95 9.05 6.55
CA SER A 158 17.43 7.69 6.86
C SER A 158 17.72 6.85 5.61
N PHE A 159 17.18 7.25 4.45
CA PHE A 159 17.37 6.56 3.17
C PHE A 159 18.17 7.42 2.17
N PRO A 160 19.52 7.39 2.23
CA PRO A 160 20.37 8.16 1.32
C PRO A 160 20.23 7.71 -0.15
N ASP A 161 19.84 6.46 -0.38
CA ASP A 161 19.64 5.88 -1.72
C ASP A 161 18.33 6.35 -2.38
N GLY A 162 17.51 7.11 -1.66
CA GLY A 162 16.24 7.64 -2.13
C GLY A 162 15.06 6.74 -1.75
N LEU A 163 13.91 7.38 -1.55
CA LEU A 163 12.66 6.73 -1.16
C LEU A 163 11.64 6.91 -2.30
N PRO A 164 11.07 5.84 -2.88
CA PRO A 164 10.08 5.98 -3.94
C PRO A 164 8.77 6.55 -3.38
N ALA A 165 8.17 7.50 -4.11
CA ALA A 165 6.92 8.14 -3.71
C ALA A 165 5.79 7.12 -3.50
N SER A 166 5.77 6.02 -4.26
CA SER A 166 4.77 4.94 -4.13
C SER A 166 4.77 4.25 -2.75
N GLU A 167 5.91 4.23 -2.06
CA GLU A 167 5.98 3.66 -0.70
C GLU A 167 5.47 4.63 0.36
N VAL A 168 5.59 5.93 0.10
CA VAL A 168 5.19 7.00 1.01
C VAL A 168 3.74 7.40 0.80
N ASP A 169 3.21 7.28 -0.43
CA ASP A 169 1.83 7.62 -0.79
C ASP A 169 0.80 6.93 0.12
N ASP A 170 1.16 5.75 0.60
CA ASP A 170 0.35 4.93 1.49
C ASP A 170 0.39 5.35 2.97
N ALA A 171 1.28 6.26 3.37
CA ALA A 171 1.45 6.64 4.78
C ALA A 171 0.27 7.47 5.31
N TYR A 172 -0.03 8.60 4.67
CA TYR A 172 -1.16 9.45 5.00
C TYR A 172 -1.66 10.25 3.78
N PRO A 173 -2.93 10.71 3.76
CA PRO A 173 -3.52 11.30 2.56
C PRO A 173 -2.84 12.57 2.02
N ALA A 174 -2.20 13.35 2.90
CA ALA A 174 -1.56 14.62 2.54
C ALA A 174 -0.08 14.49 2.13
N VAL A 175 0.45 13.27 1.99
CA VAL A 175 1.88 13.02 1.67
C VAL A 175 2.33 13.74 0.42
N LEU A 176 1.54 13.70 -0.65
CA LEU A 176 1.94 14.28 -1.94
C LEU A 176 2.07 15.81 -1.84
N GLU A 177 1.18 16.45 -1.08
CA GLU A 177 1.23 17.88 -0.81
C GLU A 177 2.45 18.21 0.04
N ASP A 178 2.66 17.49 1.13
CA ASP A 178 3.81 17.69 2.02
C ASP A 178 5.15 17.45 1.31
N LEU A 179 5.24 16.48 0.40
CA LEU A 179 6.41 16.27 -0.46
C LEU A 179 6.66 17.44 -1.41
N GLN A 180 5.61 18.06 -1.97
CA GLN A 180 5.75 19.28 -2.77
C GLN A 180 6.18 20.48 -1.92
N VAL A 181 5.67 20.59 -0.70
CA VAL A 181 6.12 21.63 0.24
C VAL A 181 7.60 21.42 0.62
N LEU A 182 8.04 20.17 0.83
CA LEU A 182 9.44 19.85 1.07
C LEU A 182 10.36 20.09 -0.14
N LYS A 183 9.81 19.93 -1.34
CA LYS A 183 10.50 20.28 -2.59
C LYS A 183 10.69 21.79 -2.73
N THR A 184 9.63 22.56 -2.48
CA THR A 184 9.66 24.03 -2.58
C THR A 184 10.49 24.66 -1.47
N SER A 185 10.53 24.06 -0.28
CA SER A 185 11.47 24.47 0.77
C SER A 185 12.93 24.10 0.47
N GLY A 186 13.16 23.25 -0.54
CA GLY A 186 14.48 22.80 -0.93
C GLY A 186 15.10 21.79 0.04
N ASP A 187 14.29 21.15 0.89
CA ASP A 187 14.77 20.15 1.86
C ASP A 187 14.82 18.73 1.25
N VAL A 188 14.09 18.50 0.14
CA VAL A 188 14.01 17.20 -0.54
C VAL A 188 14.03 17.40 -2.06
N TYR A 189 14.77 16.55 -2.77
CA TYR A 189 14.74 16.47 -4.23
C TYR A 189 13.74 15.42 -4.70
N LEU A 190 12.84 15.79 -5.60
CA LEU A 190 11.99 14.84 -6.33
C LEU A 190 12.56 14.63 -7.73
N LEU A 191 13.09 13.45 -7.96
CA LEU A 191 13.66 13.03 -9.24
C LEU A 191 12.76 11.98 -9.90
N ARG A 192 12.49 12.14 -11.19
CA ARG A 192 11.73 11.15 -11.96
C ARG A 192 12.69 10.10 -12.50
N GLY A 193 12.55 8.87 -12.02
CA GLY A 193 13.27 7.70 -12.52
C GLY A 193 12.38 6.77 -13.36
N GLU A 194 12.92 5.62 -13.73
CA GLU A 194 12.22 4.58 -14.51
C GLU A 194 11.07 3.94 -13.71
N GLY A 195 11.17 3.88 -12.38
CA GLY A 195 10.18 3.29 -11.48
C GLY A 195 9.19 4.29 -10.85
N GLY A 196 9.21 5.57 -11.26
CA GLY A 196 8.35 6.62 -10.70
C GLY A 196 9.12 7.81 -10.14
N ILE A 197 8.48 8.56 -9.25
CA ILE A 197 9.11 9.71 -8.58
C ILE A 197 9.84 9.19 -7.33
N ILE A 198 11.14 9.47 -7.22
CA ILE A 198 11.98 9.12 -6.09
C ILE A 198 12.34 10.40 -5.34
N THR A 199 12.20 10.37 -4.01
CA THR A 199 12.51 11.47 -3.11
C THR A 199 13.86 11.25 -2.45
N TYR A 200 14.77 12.21 -2.58
CA TYR A 200 16.11 12.18 -1.99
C TYR A 200 16.26 13.29 -0.95
N PRO A 201 16.95 13.02 0.18
CA PRO A 201 17.27 14.06 1.15
C PRO A 201 18.21 15.10 0.55
N ASN A 202 17.96 16.39 0.82
CA ASN A 202 18.94 17.44 0.58
C ASN A 202 19.64 17.80 1.90
N ASP A 203 20.80 17.22 2.13
CA ASP A 203 21.58 17.45 3.35
C ASP A 203 22.61 18.58 3.21
N ASP A 204 22.84 19.09 1.98
CA ASP A 204 23.87 20.09 1.71
C ASP A 204 23.32 21.52 1.70
N PRO A 205 23.71 22.40 2.65
CA PRO A 205 23.30 23.81 2.65
C PRO A 205 23.84 24.60 1.44
N ARG A 206 24.88 24.08 0.77
CA ARG A 206 25.43 24.64 -0.48
C ARG A 206 24.49 24.47 -1.68
N ALA A 207 23.56 23.53 -1.61
CA ALA A 207 22.65 23.24 -2.70
C ALA A 207 21.45 24.21 -2.76
N ARG A 208 21.34 25.12 -1.77
CA ARG A 208 20.35 26.22 -1.75
C ARG A 208 20.78 27.46 -2.54
N MET A 209 21.96 27.45 -3.18
CA MET A 209 22.39 28.56 -4.00
C MET A 209 21.57 28.60 -5.29
N GLU A 210 20.69 29.59 -5.39
CA GLU A 210 19.97 29.89 -6.63
C GLU A 210 20.95 30.50 -7.64
N VAL A 211 20.97 29.91 -8.84
CA VAL A 211 21.79 30.40 -9.95
C VAL A 211 20.86 30.83 -11.08
N ASP A 212 21.07 32.06 -11.56
CA ASP A 212 20.29 32.66 -12.63
C ASP A 212 20.30 31.81 -13.91
N ALA A 213 19.18 31.85 -14.63
CA ALA A 213 19.01 31.10 -15.88
C ALA A 213 20.03 31.53 -16.96
N GLU A 214 20.42 32.80 -16.97
CA GLU A 214 21.43 33.32 -17.90
C GLU A 214 22.82 32.75 -17.60
N LEU A 215 23.21 32.63 -16.33
CA LEU A 215 24.48 32.03 -15.94
C LEU A 215 24.51 30.53 -16.28
N LYS A 216 23.38 29.82 -16.09
CA LYS A 216 23.24 28.42 -16.51
C LYS A 216 23.43 28.28 -18.01
N LYS A 217 22.80 29.15 -18.80
CA LYS A 217 22.94 29.15 -20.26
C LYS A 217 24.39 29.42 -20.67
N LEU A 218 25.03 30.43 -20.10
CA LEU A 218 26.43 30.75 -20.36
C LEU A 218 27.34 29.57 -20.03
N PHE A 219 27.11 28.89 -18.90
CA PHE A 219 27.88 27.70 -18.51
C PHE A 219 27.71 26.55 -19.51
N HIS A 220 26.49 26.30 -20.01
CA HIS A 220 26.25 25.26 -21.01
C HIS A 220 26.78 25.61 -22.40
N ASP A 221 26.81 26.91 -22.75
CA ASP A 221 27.31 27.39 -24.03
C ASP A 221 28.85 27.33 -24.10
N ILE A 222 29.55 27.35 -22.96
CA ILE A 222 31.00 27.15 -22.90
C ILE A 222 31.34 25.69 -23.26
N LYS A 223 31.73 25.48 -24.52
CA LYS A 223 32.22 24.19 -25.00
C LYS A 223 33.64 23.96 -24.51
N LEU A 224 33.79 23.07 -23.53
CA LEU A 224 35.09 22.59 -23.09
C LEU A 224 35.76 21.73 -24.19
N PRO A 225 37.07 21.88 -24.42
CA PRO A 225 37.82 20.96 -25.26
C PRO A 225 37.64 19.51 -24.81
N ARG A 226 37.45 18.57 -25.73
CA ARG A 226 37.27 17.15 -25.40
C ARG A 226 38.57 16.48 -24.97
N GLU A 227 39.69 16.98 -25.48
CA GLU A 227 41.02 16.45 -25.21
C GLU A 227 41.65 17.14 -24.01
N MET A 228 42.13 16.33 -23.06
CA MET A 228 42.68 16.83 -21.80
C MET A 228 43.99 17.64 -22.00
N ILE A 229 44.70 17.39 -23.10
CA ILE A 229 45.93 18.11 -23.47
C ILE A 229 45.62 19.56 -23.83
N ASP A 230 44.50 19.79 -24.52
CA ASP A 230 44.10 21.12 -24.95
C ASP A 230 43.60 21.94 -23.74
N ILE A 231 42.89 21.29 -22.80
CA ILE A 231 42.52 21.90 -21.51
C ILE A 231 43.77 22.28 -20.71
N GLU A 232 44.77 21.41 -20.61
CA GLU A 232 46.02 21.72 -19.89
C GLU A 232 46.82 22.86 -20.54
N LYS A 233 46.81 22.93 -21.87
CA LYS A 233 47.46 24.02 -22.62
C LYS A 233 46.76 25.35 -22.40
N GLU A 234 45.43 25.37 -22.39
CA GLU A 234 44.63 26.57 -22.10
C GLU A 234 44.76 26.99 -20.63
N LEU A 235 44.74 26.06 -19.68
CA LEU A 235 44.98 26.34 -18.26
C LEU A 235 46.36 26.96 -18.02
N ARG A 236 47.41 26.39 -18.63
CA ARG A 236 48.78 26.95 -18.55
C ARG A 236 48.90 28.31 -19.22
N LYS A 237 48.20 28.54 -20.34
CA LYS A 237 48.15 29.85 -21.00
C LYS A 237 47.49 30.90 -20.11
N ASN A 238 46.50 30.49 -19.32
CA ASN A 238 45.80 31.35 -18.36
C ASN A 238 46.53 31.45 -16.99
N GLY A 239 47.66 30.78 -16.82
CA GLY A 239 48.48 30.83 -15.60
C GLY A 239 48.04 29.89 -14.47
N GLU A 240 46.99 29.09 -14.68
CA GLU A 240 46.49 28.12 -13.71
C GLU A 240 47.33 26.83 -13.73
N ARG A 241 47.58 26.24 -12.56
CA ARG A 241 48.28 24.94 -12.48
C ARG A 241 47.32 23.83 -12.86
N SER A 242 47.66 23.09 -13.92
CA SER A 242 46.93 21.87 -14.26
C SER A 242 47.11 20.82 -13.15
N ALA A 243 46.01 20.25 -12.67
CA ALA A 243 46.03 19.20 -11.64
C ALA A 243 46.68 17.89 -12.15
N THR A 244 46.73 17.71 -13.47
CA THR A 244 47.37 16.57 -14.15
C THR A 244 48.33 17.12 -15.21
N ASP A 245 49.46 16.43 -15.43
CA ASP A 245 50.37 16.68 -16.55
C ASP A 245 50.23 15.52 -17.56
N THR A 246 49.18 15.53 -18.37
CA THR A 246 48.90 14.49 -19.37
C THR A 246 50.02 14.33 -20.39
N VAL A 247 50.70 15.43 -20.75
CA VAL A 247 51.85 15.38 -21.67
C VAL A 247 53.02 14.59 -21.07
N LYS A 248 53.34 14.81 -19.78
CA LYS A 248 54.40 14.05 -19.11
C LYS A 248 53.98 12.60 -18.90
N ARG A 249 52.70 12.34 -18.60
CA ARG A 249 52.19 10.98 -18.45
C ARG A 249 52.19 10.20 -19.77
N ARG A 250 51.75 10.81 -20.88
CA ARG A 250 51.73 10.18 -22.21
C ARG A 250 53.16 9.98 -22.74
N ALA A 251 54.07 10.92 -22.49
CA ALA A 251 55.50 10.74 -22.78
C ALA A 251 56.13 9.63 -21.93
N ALA A 252 55.78 9.53 -20.64
CA ALA A 252 56.24 8.45 -19.77
C ALA A 252 55.67 7.08 -20.18
N GLU A 253 54.40 7.01 -20.62
CA GLU A 253 53.77 5.79 -21.14
C GLU A 253 54.37 5.34 -22.49
N GLN A 254 54.80 6.27 -23.33
CA GLN A 254 55.51 5.96 -24.58
C GLN A 254 56.96 5.53 -24.35
N LEU A 255 57.65 6.13 -23.36
CA LEU A 255 59.03 5.76 -23.00
C LEU A 255 59.11 4.45 -22.22
N HIS A 256 58.13 4.14 -21.37
CA HIS A 256 58.15 2.96 -20.51
C HIS A 256 57.27 1.80 -21.01
N GLY A 257 56.48 2.01 -22.07
CA GLY A 257 55.45 1.06 -22.48
C GLY A 257 54.43 0.82 -21.35
N ARG A 258 53.33 0.12 -21.66
CA ARG A 258 52.35 -0.27 -20.65
C ARG A 258 52.96 -1.36 -19.76
N HIS A 259 53.77 -0.99 -18.77
CA HIS A 259 54.18 -1.95 -17.75
C HIS A 259 52.90 -2.48 -17.09
N PRO A 260 52.66 -3.80 -17.10
CA PRO A 260 51.60 -4.36 -16.27
C PRO A 260 51.89 -3.92 -14.84
N LYS A 261 50.86 -3.46 -14.12
CA LYS A 261 50.93 -3.11 -12.70
C LYS A 261 51.90 -4.08 -12.02
N PRO A 262 52.94 -3.61 -11.29
CA PRO A 262 53.84 -4.53 -10.63
C PRO A 262 52.95 -5.45 -9.80
N LYS A 263 52.94 -6.75 -10.14
CA LYS A 263 52.30 -7.77 -9.31
C LYS A 263 52.85 -7.49 -7.92
N LYS A 264 52.01 -7.03 -6.99
CA LYS A 264 52.42 -6.82 -5.60
C LYS A 264 53.18 -8.09 -5.24
N ALA A 265 54.50 -7.98 -5.09
CA ALA A 265 55.31 -9.14 -4.74
C ALA A 265 54.63 -9.71 -3.51
N LYS A 266 54.12 -10.95 -3.61
CA LYS A 266 53.48 -11.62 -2.48
C LYS A 266 54.44 -11.42 -1.33
N LYS A 267 54.05 -10.63 -0.32
CA LYS A 267 54.79 -10.55 0.94
C LYS A 267 54.96 -12.02 1.32
N LYS A 268 56.19 -12.53 1.30
CA LYS A 268 56.49 -13.87 1.81
C LYS A 268 55.86 -13.90 3.19
N SER A 269 54.93 -14.83 3.42
CA SER A 269 54.32 -15.02 4.73
C SER A 269 55.46 -15.21 5.71
N ARG A 270 55.75 -14.20 6.53
CA ARG A 270 56.66 -14.38 7.65
C ARG A 270 55.96 -15.41 8.54
N GLY A 271 56.52 -16.62 8.57
CA GLY A 271 56.07 -17.66 9.48
C GLY A 271 55.96 -17.08 10.89
N ILE A 272 54.95 -17.52 11.62
CA ILE A 272 54.65 -17.08 12.98
C ILE A 272 55.92 -17.29 13.81
N THR A 273 56.63 -16.22 14.14
CA THR A 273 57.83 -16.32 14.99
C THR A 273 57.39 -16.54 16.44
N SER A 274 58.24 -17.19 17.24
CA SER A 274 57.98 -17.60 18.64
C SER A 274 57.54 -16.47 19.59
N ARG A 275 57.56 -15.21 19.16
CA ARG A 275 57.06 -14.04 19.90
C ARG A 275 55.60 -13.67 19.60
N THR A 276 54.96 -14.33 18.63
CA THR A 276 53.55 -14.05 18.27
C THR A 276 52.64 -14.96 19.10
N LYS A 277 51.97 -14.40 20.12
CA LYS A 277 51.06 -15.15 20.99
C LYS A 277 49.79 -15.50 20.22
N LEU A 278 49.68 -16.74 19.77
CA LEU A 278 48.45 -17.29 19.20
C LEU A 278 47.47 -17.57 20.35
N THR A 279 46.31 -16.94 20.36
CA THR A 279 45.34 -17.07 21.47
C THR A 279 44.53 -18.37 21.44
N ASN A 280 44.73 -19.23 20.44
CA ASN A 280 44.04 -20.51 20.28
C ASN A 280 44.98 -21.71 20.53
N VAL A 281 45.62 -21.75 21.70
CA VAL A 281 46.53 -22.85 22.12
C VAL A 281 45.75 -24.14 22.50
N HIS A 282 44.43 -24.08 22.57
CA HIS A 282 43.56 -25.18 23.05
C HIS A 282 43.03 -26.10 21.93
N LEU A 283 43.46 -25.92 20.66
CA LEU A 283 43.02 -26.72 19.51
C LEU A 283 44.23 -27.23 18.70
N PRO A 284 44.95 -28.26 19.19
CA PRO A 284 46.19 -28.74 18.55
C PRO A 284 45.95 -29.43 17.19
N TRP A 285 44.78 -30.05 16.99
CA TRP A 285 44.44 -30.81 15.77
C TRP A 285 44.34 -29.96 14.49
N LEU A 286 44.31 -28.62 14.60
CA LEU A 286 44.24 -27.72 13.46
C LEU A 286 45.63 -27.45 12.83
N LEU A 287 46.71 -27.80 13.52
CA LEU A 287 48.09 -27.48 13.13
C LEU A 287 48.90 -28.69 12.61
N ASP A 288 48.42 -29.91 12.81
CA ASP A 288 49.05 -31.13 12.30
C ASP A 288 48.54 -31.46 10.89
N LEU A 289 49.06 -30.76 9.88
CA LEU A 289 49.00 -31.24 8.49
C LEU A 289 50.23 -32.12 8.23
N PRO A 290 50.09 -33.35 7.71
CA PRO A 290 51.23 -34.17 7.34
C PRO A 290 51.98 -33.50 6.18
N VAL A 291 53.24 -33.16 6.43
CA VAL A 291 54.18 -32.72 5.40
C VAL A 291 54.73 -33.99 4.76
N ASP A 292 54.31 -34.25 3.51
CA ASP A 292 54.84 -35.32 2.67
C ASP A 292 56.38 -35.23 2.63
N SER A 293 57.03 -36.20 3.27
CA SER A 293 58.45 -36.48 3.12
C SER A 293 58.68 -37.07 1.73
N LYS A 294 59.50 -36.38 0.94
CA LYS A 294 60.14 -36.92 -0.27
C LYS A 294 60.99 -38.14 0.10
N ASP A 295 60.59 -39.32 -0.35
CA ASP A 295 61.52 -40.42 -0.57
C ASP A 295 62.30 -40.15 -1.87
N ILE A 296 63.60 -39.98 -1.71
CA ILE A 296 64.62 -40.11 -2.76
C ILE A 296 65.46 -41.30 -2.32
N ILE A 297 65.29 -42.46 -2.98
CA ILE A 297 66.33 -43.18 -3.75
C ILE A 297 65.62 -43.81 -4.95
#